data_AF-A0A2A5M519-F1
#
_entry.id   AF-A0A2A5M519-F1
#
_cell.length_a   1.000
_cell.length_b   1.000
_cell.length_c   1.000
_cell.angle_alpha   90.00
_cell.angle_beta   90.00
_cell.angle_gamma   90.00
#
_symmetry.space_group_name_H-M   'P 1'
#
loop_
_entity.id
_entity.type
_entity.pdbx_description
1 polymer ?
#
loop_
_entity_poly.entity_id
_entity_poly.type
_entity_poly.pdbx_seq_one_letter_code
_entity_poly.pdbx_strand_id
1 'polypeptide(L)'
;GATRGDGEVGEDITLNVFEIENIPKNIAYKERIEIRGEVVILKDDFEKINEKRALLNQSLFANPRNAASGSLRQLDTSITKERNLKF
;
A
#
# COMPACT_ATOMS: atom_id res chain seq x y z
N GLY A 1 -9.57 2.12 5.46
CA GLY A 1 -8.80 3.31 5.07
C GLY A 1 -9.25 3.73 3.69
N ALA A 2 -9.03 5.00 3.35
CA ALA A 2 -9.35 5.52 2.02
C ALA A 2 -8.10 6.11 1.37
N THR A 3 -8.00 6.01 0.04
CA THR A 3 -7.00 6.80 -0.70
C THR A 3 -7.39 8.27 -0.70
N ARG A 4 -6.46 9.16 -1.05
CA ARG A 4 -6.76 10.61 -1.14
C ARG A 4 -7.76 10.96 -2.26
N GLY A 5 -7.73 10.21 -3.37
CA GLY A 5 -8.52 10.54 -4.57
C GLY A 5 -8.34 11.99 -5.03
N ASP A 6 -9.43 12.72 -5.20
CA ASP A 6 -9.44 14.15 -5.59
C ASP A 6 -9.32 15.12 -4.38
N GLY A 7 -9.26 14.58 -3.16
CA GLY A 7 -9.25 15.35 -1.91
C GLY A 7 -10.61 15.42 -1.21
N GLU A 8 -11.69 15.09 -1.90
CA GLU A 8 -13.05 14.98 -1.35
C GLU A 8 -13.55 13.53 -1.35
N VAL A 9 -13.30 12.79 -2.44
CA VAL A 9 -13.70 11.41 -2.64
C VAL A 9 -12.49 10.55 -2.94
N GLY A 10 -12.31 9.50 -2.12
CA GLY A 10 -11.27 8.49 -2.26
C GLY A 10 -11.82 7.09 -2.52
N GLU A 11 -10.92 6.14 -2.78
CA GLU A 11 -11.27 4.73 -2.91
C GLU A 11 -11.18 4.04 -1.55
N ASP A 12 -12.14 3.16 -1.24
CA ASP A 12 -12.05 2.30 -0.06
C ASP A 12 -10.99 1.21 -0.28
N ILE A 13 -9.95 1.24 0.55
CA ILE A 13 -8.82 0.31 0.55
C ILE A 13 -8.66 -0.35 1.92
N THR A 14 -9.75 -0.43 2.70
CA THR A 14 -9.72 -0.90 4.09
C THR A 14 -9.04 -2.26 4.23
N LEU A 15 -9.40 -3.22 3.38
CA LEU A 15 -8.83 -4.57 3.45
C LEU A 15 -7.32 -4.59 3.12
N ASN A 16 -6.89 -3.82 2.12
CA ASN A 16 -5.48 -3.72 1.76
C ASN A 16 -4.65 -3.05 2.86
N VAL A 17 -5.21 -2.03 3.53
CA VAL A 17 -4.56 -1.36 4.68
C VAL A 17 -4.36 -2.33 5.85
N PHE A 18 -5.26 -3.31 6.05
CA PHE A 18 -5.12 -4.33 7.10
C PHE A 18 -3.95 -5.31 6.89
N GLU A 19 -3.42 -5.40 5.67
CA GLU A 19 -2.25 -6.20 5.33
C GLU A 19 -0.92 -5.46 5.56
N ILE A 20 -0.96 -4.16 5.87
CA ILE A 20 0.23 -3.37 6.19
C ILE A 20 0.64 -3.64 7.64
N GLU A 21 1.74 -4.37 7.82
CA GLU A 21 2.14 -4.90 9.13
C GLU A 21 2.37 -3.84 10.21
N ASN A 22 2.87 -2.66 9.84
CA ASN A 22 3.21 -1.61 10.80
C ASN A 22 2.04 -0.67 11.13
N ILE A 23 0.83 -0.92 10.62
CA ILE A 23 -0.38 -0.20 11.01
C ILE A 23 -1.05 -0.93 12.19
N PRO A 24 -1.24 -0.27 13.35
CA PRO A 24 -1.93 -0.87 14.47
C PRO A 24 -3.42 -1.07 14.16
N LYS A 25 -3.91 -2.29 14.38
CA LYS A 25 -5.34 -2.64 14.17
C LYS A 25 -6.24 -2.17 15.33
N ASN A 26 -5.64 -1.91 16.49
CA ASN A 26 -6.32 -1.43 17.68
C ASN A 26 -5.44 -0.38 18.38
N ILE A 27 -6.07 0.68 18.90
CA ILE A 27 -5.43 1.70 19.73
C ILE A 27 -6.26 1.94 21.00
N ALA A 28 -5.62 2.46 22.05
CA ALA A 28 -6.30 2.71 23.33
C ALA A 28 -7.33 3.87 23.25
N TYR A 29 -7.17 4.78 22.29
CA TYR A 29 -8.06 5.92 22.06
C TYR A 29 -9.47 5.47 21.64
N LYS A 30 -10.50 6.07 22.25
CA LYS A 30 -11.91 5.61 22.12
C LYS A 30 -12.83 6.59 21.39
N GLU A 31 -12.43 7.84 21.21
CA GLU A 31 -13.23 8.82 20.48
C GLU A 31 -13.00 8.71 18.96
N ARG A 32 -13.79 9.44 18.17
CA ARG A 32 -13.60 9.50 16.73
C ARG A 32 -12.30 10.21 16.40
N ILE A 33 -11.48 9.59 15.57
CA ILE A 33 -10.21 10.13 15.09
C ILE A 33 -10.00 9.74 13.63
N GLU A 34 -9.36 10.64 12.88
CA GLU A 34 -8.88 10.37 11.53
C GLU A 34 -7.36 10.50 11.54
N ILE A 35 -6.67 9.43 11.11
CA ILE A 35 -5.21 9.41 10.99
C ILE A 35 -4.86 9.48 9.51
N ARG A 36 -4.04 10.47 9.14
CA ARG A 36 -3.54 10.66 7.78
C ARG A 36 -2.05 10.39 7.75
N GLY A 37 -1.60 9.80 6.65
CA GLY A 37 -0.19 9.45 6.43
C GLY A 37 0.02 9.03 4.98
N GLU A 38 1.22 8.54 4.69
CA GLU A 38 1.60 8.07 3.36
C GLU A 38 1.96 6.58 3.40
N VAL A 39 1.41 5.82 2.47
CA VAL A 39 1.85 4.44 2.25
C VAL A 39 3.01 4.45 1.26
N VAL A 40 4.14 3.88 1.65
CA VAL A 40 5.40 3.87 0.89
C VAL A 40 5.93 2.45 0.70
N ILE A 41 6.86 2.30 -0.24
CA ILE A 41 7.68 1.11 -0.43
C ILE A 41 9.14 1.53 -0.24
N LEU A 42 9.88 0.77 0.58
CA LEU A 42 11.30 1.01 0.78
C LEU A 42 12.08 0.67 -0.49
N LYS A 43 13.23 1.32 -0.69
CA LYS A 43 14.02 1.17 -1.91
C LYS A 43 14.38 -0.31 -2.21
N ASP A 44 14.83 -1.04 -1.20
CA ASP A 44 15.23 -2.44 -1.34
C ASP A 44 14.04 -3.34 -1.71
N ASP A 45 12.84 -3.07 -1.18
CA ASP A 45 11.63 -3.80 -1.53
C ASP A 45 11.17 -3.48 -2.96
N PHE A 46 11.30 -2.21 -3.38
CA PHE A 46 11.00 -1.78 -4.74
C PHE A 46 11.91 -2.48 -5.77
N GLU A 47 13.21 -2.58 -5.49
CA GLU A 47 14.17 -3.28 -6.34
C GLU A 47 13.80 -4.76 -6.50
N LYS A 48 13.56 -5.47 -5.39
CA LYS A 48 13.09 -6.87 -5.39
C LYS A 48 11.79 -7.07 -6.17
N ILE A 49 10.85 -6.14 -6.03
CA ILE A 49 9.59 -6.15 -6.78
C ILE A 49 9.86 -6.08 -8.28
N ASN A 50 10.72 -5.18 -8.73
CA ASN A 50 11.05 -5.04 -10.14
C ASN A 50 11.85 -6.23 -10.68
N GLU A 51 12.75 -6.82 -9.89
CA GLU A 51 13.43 -8.07 -10.23
C GLU A 51 12.43 -9.21 -10.48
N LYS A 52 11.48 -9.44 -9.57
CA LYS A 52 10.42 -10.45 -9.73
C LYS A 52 9.59 -10.19 -11.00
N ARG A 53 9.28 -8.92 -11.31
CA ARG A 53 8.52 -8.55 -12.51
C ARG A 53 9.33 -8.77 -13.79
N ALA A 54 10.62 -8.45 -13.80
CA ALA A 54 11.52 -8.71 -14.93
C ALA A 54 11.58 -10.20 -15.25
N LEU A 55 11.75 -11.05 -14.23
CA LEU A 55 11.77 -12.52 -14.38
C LEU A 55 10.46 -13.07 -14.97
N LEU A 56 9.34 -12.41 -14.70
CA LEU A 56 8.02 -12.75 -15.23
C LEU A 56 7.68 -12.06 -16.55
N ASN A 57 8.64 -11.36 -17.19
CA ASN A 57 8.42 -10.54 -18.40
C ASN A 57 7.29 -9.50 -18.26
N GLN A 58 7.10 -8.95 -17.06
CA GLN A 58 6.12 -7.91 -16.78
C GLN A 58 6.75 -6.53 -16.84
N SER A 59 5.95 -5.52 -17.19
CA SER A 59 6.40 -4.12 -17.17
C SER A 59 6.88 -3.69 -15.79
N LEU A 60 8.07 -3.10 -15.71
CA LEU A 60 8.62 -2.60 -14.45
C LEU A 60 7.84 -1.39 -13.93
N PHE A 61 7.85 -1.19 -12.62
CA PHE A 61 7.39 0.06 -12.04
C PHE A 61 8.45 1.14 -12.23
N ALA A 62 8.00 2.33 -12.66
CA ALA A 62 8.88 3.45 -12.92
C ALA A 62 9.50 4.06 -11.65
N ASN A 63 8.80 4.00 -10.51
CA ASN A 63 9.25 4.54 -9.23
C ASN A 63 8.52 3.87 -8.04
N PRO A 64 9.03 3.98 -6.80
CA PRO A 64 8.41 3.40 -5.62
C PRO A 64 6.97 3.89 -5.35
N ARG A 65 6.66 5.16 -5.66
CA ARG A 65 5.30 5.72 -5.52
C ARG A 65 4.28 4.96 -6.37
N ASN A 66 4.61 4.68 -7.63
CA ASN A 66 3.74 3.94 -8.54
C ASN A 66 3.58 2.49 -8.10
N ALA A 67 4.66 1.88 -7.59
CA ALA A 67 4.60 0.54 -7.03
C ALA A 67 3.68 0.48 -5.79
N ALA A 68 3.79 1.45 -4.87
CA ALA A 68 2.95 1.54 -3.68
C ALA A 68 1.48 1.73 -4.04
N SER A 69 1.18 2.71 -4.90
CA SER A 69 -0.19 2.99 -5.36
C SER A 69 -0.81 1.80 -6.09
N GLY A 70 -0.05 1.11 -6.94
CA GLY A 70 -0.53 -0.07 -7.66
C GLY A 70 -0.76 -1.27 -6.74
N SER A 71 0.06 -1.41 -5.69
CA SER A 71 -0.04 -2.50 -4.71
C SER A 71 -1.20 -2.33 -3.75
N LEU A 72 -1.53 -1.08 -3.38
CA LEU A 72 -2.58 -0.76 -2.42
C LEU A 72 -3.99 -0.87 -3.02
N ARG A 73 -4.11 -0.87 -4.35
CA ARG A 73 -5.38 -0.94 -5.11
C ARG A 73 -5.68 -2.34 -5.68
N GLN A 74 -4.99 -3.37 -5.19
CA GLN A 74 -5.20 -4.74 -5.66
C GLN A 74 -6.50 -5.31 -5.10
N LEU A 75 -7.30 -5.98 -5.95
CA LEU A 75 -8.52 -6.68 -5.51
C LEU A 75 -8.18 -7.85 -4.59
N ASP A 76 -7.08 -8.56 -4.88
CA ASP A 76 -6.55 -9.61 -4.03
C ASP A 76 -5.57 -9.01 -3.02
N THR A 77 -5.95 -9.03 -1.74
CA THR A 77 -5.17 -8.45 -0.65
C THR A 77 -3.87 -9.20 -0.38
N SER A 78 -3.78 -10.48 -0.79
CA SER A 78 -2.53 -11.24 -0.67
C SER A 78 -1.40 -10.61 -1.49
N ILE A 79 -1.74 -10.01 -2.63
CA ILE A 79 -0.79 -9.26 -3.46
C ILE A 79 -0.29 -8.04 -2.69
N THR A 80 -1.14 -7.32 -1.97
CA THR A 80 -0.71 -6.17 -1.15
C THR A 80 0.26 -6.61 -0.06
N LYS A 81 -0.02 -7.72 0.61
CA LYS A 81 0.84 -8.29 1.65
C LYS A 81 2.24 -8.63 1.14
N GLU A 82 2.33 -9.24 -0.04
CA GLU A 82 3.63 -9.57 -0.68
C GLU A 82 4.50 -8.35 -0.99
N ARG A 83 3.93 -7.15 -1.03
CA ARG A 83 4.62 -5.92 -1.49
C ARG A 83 5.33 -5.18 -0.37
N ASN A 84 5.23 -5.69 0.87
CA ASN A 84 5.90 -5.16 2.05
C ASN A 84 5.72 -3.63 2.22
N LEU A 85 4.48 -3.16 2.03
CA LEU A 85 4.14 -1.75 2.18
C LEU A 85 4.43 -1.27 3.61
N LYS A 86 4.75 0.02 3.75
CA LYS A 86 4.95 0.70 5.03
C LYS A 86 4.07 1.94 5.13
N PHE A 87 3.69 2.29 6.35
CA PHE A 87 2.92 3.50 6.70
C PHE A 87 3.67 4.36 7.72
#